data_AF-A0A1Y1WS39-F1
#
_entry.id   AF-A0A1Y1WS39-F1
#
_cell.length_a   1.000
_cell.length_b   1.000
_cell.length_c   1.000
_cell.angle_alpha   90.00
_cell.angle_beta   90.00
_cell.angle_gamma   90.00
#
_symmetry.space_group_name_H-M   'P 1'
#
loop_
_entity.id
_entity.type
_entity.pdbx_description
1 polymer ?
#
loop_
_entity_poly.entity_id
_entity_poly.type
_entity_poly.pdbx_seq_one_letter_code
_entity_poly.pdbx_strand_id
1 'polypeptide(L)'
;MNNICKQTPEELVRKWRREFRTQERQIDRQINSITMEENKIKASLKQAAKRNDKKICTTLAKEIINSRKAKNKLYETKAQINSILMSLQQQLSTIKITGTIKDTTAIMHSMNSLVKVPEISQTMQEFSKEMTKAGIIEEMVADTLEMNDEEGIEEEAEEEVEKVLFELTNGLLGEAGSVGESLNTSVVVDETPLEERLKELQS
;
A
#
# COMPACT_ATOMS: atom_id res chain seq x y z
N MET A 1 -0.11 -52.69 -5.72
CA MET A 1 0.65 -51.43 -5.99
C MET A 1 -0.28 -50.27 -5.68
N ASN A 2 -0.27 -49.77 -4.43
CA ASN A 2 -1.09 -48.63 -4.03
C ASN A 2 -0.18 -47.41 -3.89
N ASN A 3 0.10 -46.74 -5.03
CA ASN A 3 0.60 -45.37 -5.01
C ASN A 3 -0.58 -44.44 -4.76
N ILE A 4 -0.99 -44.36 -3.49
CA ILE A 4 -1.85 -43.28 -3.00
C ILE A 4 -0.97 -42.04 -3.07
N CYS A 5 -1.20 -41.22 -4.09
CA CYS A 5 -0.48 -39.99 -4.37
C CYS A 5 -0.75 -38.98 -3.24
N LYS A 6 -0.09 -39.15 -2.09
CA LYS A 6 0.12 -38.06 -1.13
C LYS A 6 1.12 -37.13 -1.81
N GLN A 7 0.69 -35.90 -2.12
CA GLN A 7 1.59 -34.88 -2.67
C GLN A 7 2.82 -34.77 -1.78
N THR A 8 4.00 -34.73 -2.40
CA THR A 8 5.24 -34.56 -1.64
C THR A 8 5.25 -33.17 -0.97
N PRO A 9 5.96 -32.99 0.16
CA PRO A 9 6.12 -31.67 0.78
C PRO A 9 6.63 -30.61 -0.20
N GLU A 10 7.48 -31.01 -1.15
CA GLU A 10 8.01 -30.13 -2.18
C GLU A 10 6.92 -29.70 -3.20
N GLU A 11 6.04 -30.61 -3.59
CA GLU A 11 4.90 -30.31 -4.48
C GLU A 11 3.89 -29.39 -3.81
N LEU A 12 3.59 -29.60 -2.52
CA LEU A 12 2.72 -28.74 -1.73
C LEU A 12 3.25 -27.31 -1.67
N VAL A 13 4.53 -27.14 -1.29
CA VAL A 13 5.14 -25.81 -1.22
C VAL A 13 5.19 -25.14 -2.61
N ARG A 14 5.44 -25.89 -3.67
CA ARG A 14 5.37 -25.36 -5.05
C ARG A 14 3.96 -24.92 -5.43
N LYS A 15 2.93 -25.68 -5.04
CA LYS A 15 1.52 -25.34 -5.27
C LYS A 15 1.18 -24.03 -4.57
N TRP A 16 1.44 -23.92 -3.27
CA TRP A 16 1.15 -22.71 -2.49
C TRP A 16 1.89 -21.49 -3.04
N ARG A 17 3.17 -21.61 -3.40
CA ARG A 17 3.90 -20.50 -4.04
C ARG A 17 3.26 -20.02 -5.34
N ARG A 18 2.64 -20.90 -6.14
CA ARG A 18 1.92 -20.51 -7.37
C ARG A 18 0.62 -19.76 -7.03
N GLU A 19 -0.10 -20.22 -6.01
CA GLU A 19 -1.33 -19.57 -5.54
C GLU A 19 -1.04 -18.17 -5.00
N PHE A 20 -0.05 -18.02 -4.10
CA PHE A 20 0.37 -16.72 -3.57
C PHE A 20 0.85 -15.75 -4.66
N ARG A 21 1.55 -16.22 -5.69
CA ARG A 21 1.91 -15.38 -6.85
C ARG A 21 0.69 -14.94 -7.67
N THR A 22 -0.35 -15.75 -7.71
CA THR A 22 -1.60 -15.38 -8.37
C THR A 22 -2.32 -14.29 -7.58
N GLN A 23 -2.37 -14.43 -6.25
CA GLN A 23 -2.91 -13.41 -5.35
C GLN A 23 -2.12 -12.10 -5.40
N GLU A 24 -0.77 -12.16 -5.42
CA GLU A 24 0.10 -10.98 -5.57
C GLU A 24 -0.26 -10.19 -6.84
N ARG A 25 -0.44 -10.88 -7.98
CA ARG A 25 -0.84 -10.25 -9.25
C ARG A 25 -2.26 -9.69 -9.21
N GLN A 26 -3.16 -10.29 -8.43
CA GLN A 26 -4.51 -9.76 -8.25
C GLN A 26 -4.47 -8.43 -7.49
N ILE A 27 -3.68 -8.35 -6.43
CA ILE A 27 -3.44 -7.11 -5.66
C ILE A 27 -2.80 -6.05 -6.55
N ASP A 28 -1.79 -6.41 -7.35
CA ASP A 28 -1.17 -5.44 -8.28
C ASP A 28 -2.18 -4.87 -9.29
N ARG A 29 -3.11 -5.69 -9.78
CA ARG A 29 -4.20 -5.22 -10.66
C ARG A 29 -5.16 -4.28 -9.92
N GLN A 30 -5.48 -4.55 -8.66
CA GLN A 30 -6.32 -3.68 -7.84
C GLN A 30 -5.64 -2.33 -7.56
N ILE A 31 -4.36 -2.33 -7.18
CA ILE A 31 -3.56 -1.12 -6.98
C ILE A 31 -3.57 -0.26 -8.25
N ASN A 32 -3.36 -0.88 -9.41
CA ASN A 32 -3.40 -0.18 -10.69
C ASN A 32 -4.80 0.38 -11.00
N SER A 33 -5.86 -0.38 -10.74
CA SER A 33 -7.24 0.06 -10.93
C SER A 33 -7.57 1.29 -10.06
N ILE A 34 -7.21 1.26 -8.77
CA ILE A 34 -7.43 2.39 -7.85
C ILE A 34 -6.60 3.59 -8.29
N THR A 35 -5.35 3.39 -8.71
CA THR A 35 -4.48 4.48 -9.19
C THR A 35 -5.06 5.16 -10.44
N MET A 36 -5.63 4.38 -11.36
CA MET A 36 -6.29 4.94 -12.55
C MET A 36 -7.52 5.75 -12.17
N GLU A 37 -8.34 5.29 -11.23
CA GLU A 37 -9.53 6.01 -10.78
C GLU A 37 -9.16 7.28 -9.99
N GLU A 38 -8.17 7.19 -9.09
CA GLU A 38 -7.63 8.34 -8.36
C GLU A 38 -7.12 9.44 -9.33
N ASN A 39 -6.50 9.06 -10.45
CA ASN A 39 -6.05 10.02 -11.46
C ASN A 39 -7.22 10.74 -12.15
N LYS A 40 -8.36 10.06 -12.38
CA LYS A 40 -9.58 10.70 -12.91
C LYS A 40 -10.19 11.65 -11.87
N ILE A 41 -10.20 11.26 -10.60
CA ILE A 41 -10.68 12.11 -9.50
C ILE A 41 -9.79 13.36 -9.38
N LYS A 42 -8.46 13.22 -9.43
CA LYS A 42 -7.52 14.36 -9.46
C LYS A 42 -7.78 15.30 -10.62
N ALA A 43 -8.03 14.78 -11.83
CA ALA A 43 -8.35 15.59 -12.98
C ALA A 43 -9.67 16.36 -12.79
N SER A 44 -10.69 15.69 -12.26
CA SER A 44 -11.99 16.26 -11.95
C SER A 44 -11.91 17.33 -10.85
N LEU A 45 -11.11 17.10 -9.81
CA LEU A 45 -10.87 18.05 -8.72
C LEU A 45 -10.20 19.32 -9.25
N LYS A 46 -9.20 19.21 -10.13
CA LYS A 46 -8.58 20.39 -10.78
C LYS A 46 -9.59 21.18 -11.63
N GLN A 47 -10.50 20.50 -12.33
CA GLN A 47 -11.55 21.17 -13.10
C GLN A 47 -12.61 21.83 -12.21
N ALA A 48 -12.97 21.21 -11.08
CA ALA A 48 -13.87 21.79 -10.10
C ALA A 48 -13.24 23.00 -9.40
N ALA A 49 -11.93 22.94 -9.10
CA ALA A 49 -11.19 24.04 -8.50
C ALA A 49 -11.18 25.29 -9.39
N LYS A 50 -11.00 25.13 -10.71
CA LYS A 50 -11.11 26.23 -11.68
C LYS A 50 -12.49 26.88 -11.73
N ARG A 51 -13.54 26.12 -11.38
CA ARG A 51 -14.93 26.59 -11.30
C ARG A 51 -15.27 27.19 -9.92
N ASN A 52 -14.30 27.21 -9.00
CA ASN A 52 -14.44 27.68 -7.62
C ASN A 52 -15.55 26.95 -6.82
N ASP A 53 -15.83 25.68 -7.16
CA ASP A 53 -16.83 24.89 -6.45
C ASP A 53 -16.20 24.14 -5.27
N LYS A 54 -16.16 24.83 -4.12
CA LYS A 54 -15.52 24.31 -2.89
C LYS A 54 -16.17 23.02 -2.39
N LYS A 55 -17.50 22.85 -2.52
CA LYS A 55 -18.21 21.66 -2.02
C LYS A 55 -17.88 20.40 -2.82
N ILE A 56 -17.77 20.54 -4.15
CA ILE A 56 -17.34 19.44 -5.00
C ILE A 56 -15.87 19.11 -4.73
N CYS A 57 -15.03 20.13 -4.58
CA CYS A 57 -13.61 19.93 -4.26
C CYS A 57 -13.40 19.18 -2.94
N THR A 58 -14.11 19.54 -1.86
CA THR A 58 -13.99 18.83 -0.57
C THR A 58 -14.39 17.37 -0.72
N THR A 59 -15.53 17.09 -1.37
CA THR A 59 -16.00 15.72 -1.59
C THR A 59 -15.00 14.88 -2.38
N LEU A 60 -14.43 15.44 -3.45
CA LEU A 60 -13.41 14.75 -4.26
C LEU A 60 -12.08 14.58 -3.52
N ALA A 61 -11.72 15.50 -2.62
CA ALA A 61 -10.54 15.36 -1.78
C ALA A 61 -10.68 14.21 -0.78
N LYS A 62 -11.86 14.06 -0.17
CA LYS A 62 -12.17 12.90 0.68
C LYS A 62 -12.00 11.58 -0.07
N GLU A 63 -12.53 11.50 -1.28
CA GLU A 63 -12.38 10.31 -2.13
C GLU A 63 -10.90 9.98 -2.44
N ILE A 64 -10.04 10.99 -2.59
CA ILE A 64 -8.60 10.80 -2.78
C ILE A 64 -7.94 10.24 -1.51
N ILE A 65 -8.34 10.71 -0.32
CA ILE A 65 -7.83 10.19 0.96
C ILE A 65 -8.22 8.72 1.11
N ASN A 66 -9.49 8.38 0.88
CA ASN A 66 -9.97 6.99 0.89
C ASN A 66 -9.21 6.12 -0.13
N SER A 67 -8.98 6.63 -1.34
CA SER A 67 -8.17 5.93 -2.36
C SER A 67 -6.73 5.69 -1.88
N ARG A 68 -6.12 6.65 -1.19
CA ARG A 68 -4.77 6.51 -0.61
C ARG A 68 -4.75 5.47 0.52
N LYS A 69 -5.71 5.51 1.45
CA LYS A 69 -5.87 4.51 2.53
C LYS A 69 -6.02 3.10 1.96
N ALA A 70 -6.90 2.92 0.97
CA ALA A 70 -7.10 1.63 0.30
C ALA A 70 -5.83 1.10 -0.37
N LYS A 71 -5.06 1.95 -1.07
CA LYS A 71 -3.76 1.55 -1.65
C LYS A 71 -2.74 1.15 -0.59
N ASN A 72 -2.65 1.89 0.52
CA ASN A 72 -1.72 1.57 1.61
C ASN A 72 -2.02 0.18 2.19
N LYS A 73 -3.29 -0.13 2.47
CA LYS A 73 -3.73 -1.47 2.90
C LYS A 73 -3.34 -2.57 1.90
N LEU A 74 -3.50 -2.31 0.59
CA LEU A 74 -3.07 -3.25 -0.46
C LEU A 74 -1.54 -3.43 -0.51
N TYR A 75 -0.76 -2.36 -0.30
CA TYR A 75 0.71 -2.47 -0.22
C TYR A 75 1.17 -3.27 1.00
N GLU A 76 0.54 -3.09 2.15
CA GLU A 76 0.79 -3.89 3.36
C GLU A 76 0.47 -5.37 3.11
N THR A 77 -0.68 -5.64 2.49
CA THR A 77 -1.11 -6.98 2.08
C THR A 77 -0.08 -7.61 1.14
N LYS A 78 0.42 -6.86 0.15
CA LYS A 78 1.47 -7.32 -0.76
C LYS A 78 2.78 -7.64 -0.02
N ALA A 79 3.18 -6.81 0.94
CA ALA A 79 4.38 -7.04 1.74
C ALA A 79 4.28 -8.34 2.55
N GLN A 80 3.13 -8.59 3.16
CA GLN A 80 2.84 -9.81 3.90
C GLN A 80 2.84 -11.06 3.00
N ILE A 81 2.27 -10.99 1.78
CA ILE A 81 2.37 -12.09 0.80
C ILE A 81 3.82 -12.35 0.39
N ASN A 82 4.61 -11.29 0.18
CA ASN A 82 6.03 -11.42 -0.15
C ASN A 82 6.82 -12.09 0.98
N SER A 83 6.53 -11.76 2.24
CA SER A 83 7.08 -12.45 3.40
C SER A 83 6.80 -13.96 3.31
N ILE A 84 5.54 -14.35 3.07
CA ILE A 84 5.16 -15.77 2.92
C ILE A 84 5.88 -16.42 1.74
N LEU A 85 5.98 -15.75 0.59
CA LEU A 85 6.71 -16.26 -0.58
C LEU A 85 8.19 -16.52 -0.29
N MET A 86 8.84 -15.66 0.50
CA MET A 86 10.22 -15.85 0.95
C MET A 86 10.34 -17.03 1.93
N SER A 87 9.46 -17.11 2.93
CA SER A 87 9.45 -18.24 3.86
C SER A 87 9.20 -19.57 3.13
N LEU A 88 8.25 -19.64 2.19
CA LEU A 88 8.01 -20.82 1.37
C LEU A 88 9.22 -21.16 0.47
N GLN A 89 9.96 -20.17 -0.01
CA GLN A 89 11.20 -20.41 -0.74
C GLN A 89 12.28 -21.03 0.16
N GLN A 90 12.41 -20.53 1.39
CA GLN A 90 13.30 -21.13 2.39
C GLN A 90 12.88 -22.57 2.68
N GLN A 91 11.58 -22.86 2.80
CA GLN A 91 11.09 -24.23 3.00
C GLN A 91 11.48 -25.18 1.87
N LEU A 92 11.45 -24.74 0.60
CA LEU A 92 11.94 -25.58 -0.51
C LEU A 92 13.40 -25.99 -0.34
N SER A 93 14.25 -25.08 0.13
CA SER A 93 15.66 -25.38 0.40
C SER A 93 15.78 -26.34 1.59
N THR A 94 15.02 -26.13 2.67
CA THR A 94 15.00 -27.01 3.84
C THR A 94 14.50 -28.41 3.50
N ILE A 95 13.47 -28.55 2.66
CA ILE A 95 12.95 -29.85 2.21
C ILE A 95 14.03 -30.61 1.42
N LYS A 96 14.82 -29.94 0.57
CA LYS A 96 15.89 -30.60 -0.18
C LYS A 96 17.00 -31.16 0.71
N ILE A 97 17.23 -30.55 1.86
CA ILE A 97 18.28 -30.96 2.81
C ILE A 97 17.74 -32.00 3.80
N THR A 98 16.54 -31.77 4.34
CA THR A 98 16.01 -32.50 5.50
C THR A 98 14.81 -33.38 5.18
N GLY A 99 14.27 -33.30 3.97
CA GLY A 99 13.05 -34.01 3.55
C GLY A 99 11.75 -33.51 4.20
N THR A 100 11.82 -32.53 5.10
CA THR A 100 10.69 -32.09 5.94
C THR A 100 10.53 -30.56 5.90
N ILE A 101 9.32 -30.09 6.21
CA ILE A 101 9.01 -28.67 6.39
C ILE A 101 9.28 -28.32 7.86
N LYS A 102 9.94 -27.19 8.13
CA LYS A 102 10.28 -26.72 9.48
C LYS A 102 9.91 -25.25 9.64
N ASP A 103 9.88 -24.71 10.85
CA ASP A 103 9.79 -23.26 11.12
C ASP A 103 8.63 -22.52 10.40
N THR A 104 7.41 -23.03 10.53
CA THR A 104 6.20 -22.46 9.89
C THR A 104 5.58 -21.28 10.64
N THR A 105 6.11 -20.93 11.81
CA THR A 105 5.60 -19.84 12.66
C THR A 105 5.60 -18.48 11.95
N ALA A 106 6.64 -18.18 11.17
CA ALA A 106 6.70 -16.93 10.41
C ALA A 106 5.60 -16.86 9.33
N ILE A 107 5.33 -17.98 8.66
CA ILE A 107 4.25 -18.10 7.67
C ILE A 107 2.90 -17.89 8.37
N MET A 108 2.69 -18.52 9.52
CA MET A 108 1.46 -18.38 10.31
C MET A 108 1.21 -16.94 10.74
N HIS A 109 2.24 -16.24 11.21
CA HIS A 109 2.11 -14.86 11.65
C HIS A 109 1.70 -13.93 10.49
N SER A 110 2.41 -14.00 9.36
CA SER A 110 2.03 -13.21 8.17
C SER A 110 0.66 -13.61 7.62
N MET A 111 0.26 -14.88 7.73
CA MET A 111 -1.04 -15.36 7.28
C MET A 111 -2.18 -14.80 8.14
N ASN A 112 -2.02 -14.71 9.46
CA ASN A 112 -3.07 -14.20 10.35
C ASN A 112 -3.48 -12.77 10.00
N SER A 113 -2.52 -11.92 9.68
CA SER A 113 -2.79 -10.55 9.22
C SER A 113 -3.54 -10.50 7.89
N LEU A 114 -3.26 -11.44 6.98
CA LEU A 114 -3.89 -11.53 5.67
C LEU A 114 -5.32 -12.09 5.70
N VAL A 115 -5.69 -12.88 6.71
CA VAL A 115 -7.07 -13.40 6.88
C VAL A 115 -8.08 -12.25 7.04
N LYS A 116 -7.62 -11.10 7.59
CA LYS A 116 -8.44 -9.90 7.78
C LYS A 116 -8.67 -9.10 6.49
N VAL A 117 -8.05 -9.48 5.38
CA VAL A 117 -8.17 -8.79 4.09
C VAL A 117 -9.21 -9.53 3.23
N PRO A 118 -10.41 -8.95 2.98
CA PRO A 118 -11.52 -9.64 2.34
C PRO A 118 -11.15 -10.32 1.02
N GLU A 119 -10.33 -9.65 0.19
CA GLU A 119 -9.93 -10.05 -1.15
C GLU A 119 -9.17 -11.38 -1.19
N ILE A 120 -8.46 -11.73 -0.11
CA ILE A 120 -7.58 -12.90 -0.03
C ILE A 120 -7.92 -13.82 1.15
N SER A 121 -8.87 -13.41 2.00
CA SER A 121 -9.30 -14.11 3.20
C SER A 121 -9.61 -15.59 2.95
N GLN A 122 -10.39 -15.87 1.90
CA GLN A 122 -10.74 -17.24 1.50
C GLN A 122 -9.49 -18.06 1.15
N THR A 123 -8.57 -17.50 0.37
CA THR A 123 -7.33 -18.20 -0.02
C THR A 123 -6.47 -18.51 1.21
N MET A 124 -6.39 -17.58 2.18
CA MET A 124 -5.63 -17.81 3.42
C MET A 124 -6.26 -18.90 4.30
N GLN A 125 -7.60 -18.92 4.39
CA GLN A 125 -8.32 -19.97 5.13
C GLN A 125 -8.15 -21.34 4.48
N GLU A 126 -8.19 -21.42 3.15
CA GLU A 126 -7.94 -22.66 2.40
C GLU A 126 -6.50 -23.14 2.59
N PHE A 127 -5.52 -22.24 2.45
CA PHE A 127 -4.11 -22.53 2.70
C PHE A 127 -3.87 -23.02 4.15
N SER A 128 -4.49 -22.37 5.15
CA SER A 128 -4.45 -22.80 6.55
C SER A 128 -4.97 -24.23 6.71
N LYS A 129 -6.14 -24.53 6.14
CA LYS A 129 -6.73 -25.88 6.17
C LYS A 129 -5.83 -26.92 5.51
N GLU A 130 -5.20 -26.59 4.39
CA GLU A 130 -4.26 -27.50 3.71
C GLU A 130 -2.99 -27.74 4.52
N MET A 131 -2.43 -26.70 5.14
CA MET A 131 -1.27 -26.81 6.03
C MET A 131 -1.56 -27.68 7.26
N THR A 132 -2.76 -27.56 7.85
CA THR A 132 -3.21 -28.43 8.95
C THR A 132 -3.40 -29.87 8.48
N LYS A 133 -4.04 -30.10 7.32
CA LYS A 133 -4.20 -31.45 6.74
C LYS A 133 -2.86 -32.11 6.41
N ALA A 134 -1.87 -31.33 6.01
CA ALA A 134 -0.52 -31.80 5.74
C ALA A 134 0.29 -32.09 7.02
N GLY A 135 -0.27 -31.82 8.20
CA GLY A 135 0.39 -32.02 9.50
C GLY A 135 1.55 -31.05 9.72
N ILE A 136 1.58 -29.93 9.00
CA ILE A 136 2.63 -28.91 9.11
C ILE A 136 2.31 -27.92 10.23
N ILE A 137 1.02 -27.66 10.40
CA ILE A 137 0.46 -26.77 11.42
C ILE A 137 -0.42 -27.61 12.33
N GLU A 138 -0.16 -27.58 13.63
CA GLU A 138 -1.12 -28.07 14.63
C GLU A 138 -2.35 -27.15 14.63
N GLU A 139 -3.53 -27.67 14.98
CA GLU A 139 -4.78 -26.90 15.02
C GLU A 139 -4.64 -25.70 15.98
N MET A 140 -4.17 -24.57 15.44
CA MET A 140 -4.11 -23.33 16.19
C MET A 140 -5.55 -22.86 16.36
N VAL A 141 -6.05 -22.90 17.59
CA VAL A 141 -7.25 -22.16 17.97
C VAL A 141 -6.95 -20.70 17.63
N ALA A 142 -7.55 -20.23 16.53
CA ALA A 142 -7.45 -18.84 16.16
C ALA A 142 -8.26 -18.06 17.20
N ASP A 143 -7.57 -17.42 18.14
CA ASP A 143 -8.16 -16.40 19.00
C ASP A 143 -8.51 -15.18 18.13
N THR A 144 -9.55 -15.31 17.31
CA THR A 144 -10.18 -14.21 16.59
C THR A 144 -11.12 -13.48 17.54
N LEU A 145 -10.55 -12.76 18.49
CA LEU A 145 -11.26 -11.84 19.38
C LEU A 145 -10.64 -10.44 19.27
N GLU A 146 -10.52 -9.96 18.04
CA GLU A 146 -10.39 -8.54 17.72
C GLU A 146 -11.29 -8.25 16.52
N MET A 147 -12.60 -8.23 16.79
CA MET A 147 -13.53 -7.42 16.03
C MET A 147 -13.23 -5.95 16.37
N ASN A 148 -12.13 -5.40 15.85
CA ASN A 148 -12.03 -3.96 15.74
C ASN A 148 -12.81 -3.58 14.49
N ASP A 149 -14.13 -3.44 14.70
CA ASP A 149 -15.03 -2.64 13.89
C ASP A 149 -14.54 -1.17 13.93
N GLU A 150 -13.43 -0.90 13.26
CA GLU A 150 -12.93 0.45 13.01
C GLU A 150 -13.25 0.89 11.57
N GLU A 151 -14.20 0.20 10.92
CA GLU A 151 -14.92 0.71 9.74
C GLU A 151 -16.08 1.64 10.14
N GLY A 152 -15.93 2.34 11.28
CA GLY A 152 -16.65 3.58 11.47
C GLY A 152 -16.15 4.57 10.44
N ILE A 153 -17.07 5.30 9.80
CA ILE A 153 -16.77 6.44 8.93
C ILE A 153 -15.92 7.41 9.77
N GLU A 154 -14.61 7.27 9.72
CA GLU A 154 -13.69 8.19 10.35
C GLU A 154 -13.89 9.49 9.59
N GLU A 155 -14.52 10.48 10.23
CA GLU A 155 -14.55 11.83 9.69
C GLU A 155 -13.09 12.24 9.51
N GLU A 156 -12.63 12.16 8.26
CA GLU A 156 -11.30 12.60 7.88
C GLU A 156 -11.09 14.00 8.46
N ALA A 157 -10.01 14.18 9.21
CA ALA A 157 -9.71 15.45 9.83
C ALA A 157 -9.78 16.53 8.75
N GLU A 158 -10.51 17.61 9.02
CA GLU A 158 -10.68 18.71 8.05
C GLU A 158 -9.32 19.23 7.55
N GLU A 159 -8.29 19.15 8.42
CA GLU A 159 -6.89 19.43 8.11
C GLU A 159 -6.29 18.52 7.02
N GLU A 160 -6.58 17.21 7.03
CA GLU A 160 -6.10 16.28 5.99
C GLU A 160 -6.76 16.59 4.63
N VAL A 161 -8.05 16.90 4.65
CA VAL A 161 -8.80 17.29 3.45
C VAL A 161 -8.25 18.59 2.88
N GLU A 162 -8.00 19.59 3.75
CA GLU A 162 -7.44 20.88 3.36
C GLU A 162 -6.02 20.73 2.78
N LYS A 163 -5.18 19.90 3.39
CA LYS A 163 -3.84 19.59 2.88
C LYS A 163 -3.89 18.98 1.48
N VAL A 164 -4.77 18.01 1.24
CA VAL A 164 -4.95 17.40 -0.09
C VAL A 164 -5.45 18.42 -1.11
N LEU A 165 -6.37 19.30 -0.72
CA LEU A 165 -6.86 20.38 -1.57
C LEU A 165 -5.74 21.35 -1.94
N PHE A 166 -4.91 21.75 -0.97
CA PHE A 166 -3.79 22.64 -1.19
C PHE A 166 -2.74 22.01 -2.12
N GLU A 167 -2.33 20.76 -1.84
CA GLU A 167 -1.38 19.97 -2.66
C GLU A 167 -1.82 19.87 -4.13
N LEU A 168 -3.12 19.70 -4.39
CA LEU A 168 -3.62 19.43 -5.74
C LEU A 168 -4.03 20.68 -6.52
N THR A 169 -4.33 21.77 -5.81
CA THR A 169 -4.79 23.03 -6.42
C THR A 169 -3.75 24.14 -6.36
N ASN A 170 -2.59 23.94 -5.72
CA ASN A 170 -1.56 24.97 -5.53
C ASN A 170 -2.14 26.25 -4.90
N GLY A 171 -3.07 26.12 -3.97
CA GLY A 171 -3.72 27.26 -3.32
C GLY A 171 -4.75 28.00 -4.15
N LEU A 172 -5.18 27.51 -5.33
CA LEU A 172 -6.18 28.18 -6.18
C LEU A 172 -7.50 28.48 -5.48
N LEU A 173 -7.84 27.70 -4.45
CA LEU A 173 -9.10 27.82 -3.71
C LEU A 173 -9.02 28.77 -2.50
N GLY A 174 -7.81 29.16 -2.05
CA GLY A 174 -7.53 29.97 -0.84
C GLY A 174 -8.17 29.41 0.46
N GLU A 175 -7.48 29.23 1.58
CA GLU A 175 -6.13 29.56 2.03
C GLU A 175 -5.71 28.38 2.92
N ALA A 176 -4.54 27.78 2.70
CA ALA A 176 -3.88 27.03 3.75
C ALA A 176 -3.47 28.07 4.80
N GLY A 177 -3.93 27.89 6.04
CA GLY A 177 -3.86 28.84 7.14
C GLY A 177 -2.88 30.01 6.98
N SER A 178 -3.43 31.24 6.96
CA SER A 178 -2.75 32.52 7.10
C SER A 178 -1.47 32.72 6.28
N VAL A 179 -1.55 33.65 5.32
CA VAL A 179 -0.44 34.47 4.83
C VAL A 179 0.84 34.42 5.69
N GLY A 180 1.93 33.93 5.09
CA GLY A 180 3.28 34.40 5.42
C GLY A 180 4.36 33.35 5.47
N GLU A 181 4.83 32.86 4.32
CA GLU A 181 6.25 33.07 3.98
C GLU A 181 6.48 32.85 2.48
N SER A 182 7.07 33.88 1.89
CA SER A 182 7.36 34.07 0.48
C SER A 182 8.22 32.95 -0.13
N LEU A 183 7.70 32.31 -1.17
CA LEU A 183 8.53 31.70 -2.22
C LEU A 183 8.24 32.38 -3.56
N ASN A 184 8.58 33.67 -3.62
CA ASN A 184 8.94 34.29 -4.88
C ASN A 184 10.47 34.20 -5.01
N THR A 185 10.96 33.13 -5.60
CA THR A 185 12.31 33.10 -6.19
C THR A 185 12.17 33.25 -7.69
N SER A 186 11.72 34.43 -8.13
CA SER A 186 12.28 35.01 -9.34
C SER A 186 13.67 35.52 -8.99
N VAL A 187 14.70 34.74 -9.34
CA VAL A 187 16.09 35.20 -9.33
C VAL A 187 16.17 36.40 -10.28
N VAL A 188 16.12 37.61 -9.73
CA VAL A 188 16.55 38.81 -10.43
C VAL A 188 18.07 38.73 -10.42
N VAL A 189 18.64 38.37 -11.56
CA VAL A 189 20.08 38.50 -11.80
C VAL A 189 20.35 39.99 -11.89
N ASP A 190 20.89 40.55 -10.81
CA ASP A 190 21.36 41.93 -10.77
C ASP A 190 22.69 41.99 -11.53
N GLU A 191 22.62 42.30 -12.83
CA GLU A 191 23.81 42.60 -13.64
C GLU A 191 24.28 44.03 -13.33
N THR A 192 25.00 44.21 -12.23
CA THR A 192 25.83 45.41 -12.05
C THR A 192 27.16 45.22 -12.81
N PRO A 193 27.50 46.06 -13.80
CA PRO A 193 28.71 45.90 -14.61
C PRO A 193 30.02 45.99 -13.79
N LEU A 194 30.95 45.09 -14.08
CA LEU A 194 32.27 44.94 -13.41
C LEU A 194 33.18 46.18 -13.48
N GLU A 195 32.84 47.19 -14.28
CA GLU A 195 33.67 48.38 -14.49
C GLU A 195 33.74 49.30 -13.27
N GLU A 196 32.75 49.26 -12.38
CA GLU A 196 32.71 50.14 -11.21
C GLU A 196 33.60 49.63 -10.06
N ARG A 197 33.74 48.30 -9.93
CA ARG A 197 34.60 47.67 -8.89
C ARG A 197 36.10 47.83 -9.14
N LEU A 198 36.51 48.11 -10.38
CA LEU A 198 37.92 48.32 -10.72
C LEU A 198 38.42 49.73 -10.40
N LYS A 199 37.52 50.72 -10.29
CA LYS A 199 37.88 52.10 -9.92
C LYS A 199 38.20 52.28 -8.44
N GLU A 200 37.59 51.47 -7.56
CA GLU A 200 37.82 51.56 -6.11
C GLU A 200 39.14 50.93 -5.65
N LEU A 201 39.82 50.16 -6.49
CA LEU A 201 41.13 49.56 -6.18
C LEU A 201 42.32 50.40 -6.66
N GLN A 202 42.08 51.53 -7.33
CA GLN A 202 43.12 52.44 -7.83
C GLN A 202 43.02 53.89 -7.30
N SER A 203 42.20 54.15 -6.27
CA SER A 203 42.29 55.39 -5.46
C SER A 203 42.89 55.11 -4.10
#